data_AF-A0A371NEK2-F1
#
_entry.id   AF-A0A371NEK2-F1
#
_cell.length_a   1.000
_cell.length_b   1.000
_cell.length_c   1.000
_cell.angle_alpha   90.00
_cell.angle_beta   90.00
_cell.angle_gamma   90.00
#
_symmetry.space_group_name_H-M   'P 1'
#
loop_
_entity.id
_entity.type
_entity.pdbx_description
1 polymer ?
#
loop_
_entity_poly.entity_id
_entity_poly.type
_entity_poly.pdbx_seq_one_letter_code
_entity_poly.pdbx_strand_id
1 'polypeptide(L)'
;MKVKEIMDKEFIAVSPEDRVVDVSLKMEETRKFTTPVVDGDGKLVGWVTSFDVMRGLRDGLELVSDIMQPPERIVHVNENDPARLAVLETAHHKLVSIPVLDDSGRVVGVVRSFDIVETLSQLYEIKVSKIFEAMNGELKGVSWDELMEAAAIITRRRTGKRIKPKEYEERIRNSTFGEAIWATGGLEKFFVGLIAIGELVIARKIARARK
;
A
#
# COMPACT_ATOMS: atom_id res chain seq x y z
N MET A 1 -3.31 -7.10 3.71
CA MET A 1 -2.04 -6.37 3.52
C MET A 1 -1.58 -5.82 4.85
N LYS A 2 -0.53 -6.42 5.37
CA LYS A 2 0.22 -6.04 6.57
C LYS A 2 1.46 -5.25 6.18
N VAL A 3 2.07 -4.56 7.14
CA VAL A 3 3.30 -3.79 6.94
C VAL A 3 4.42 -4.65 6.36
N LYS A 4 4.61 -5.88 6.84
CA LYS A 4 5.66 -6.79 6.31
C LYS A 4 5.54 -7.18 4.85
N GLU A 5 4.37 -6.96 4.24
CA GLU A 5 4.14 -7.21 2.81
C GLU A 5 4.61 -6.03 1.95
N ILE A 6 4.82 -4.84 2.52
CA ILE A 6 5.20 -3.61 1.81
C ILE A 6 6.55 -3.03 2.24
N MET A 7 7.14 -3.54 3.32
CA MET A 7 8.41 -3.03 3.85
C MET A 7 9.61 -3.43 2.99
N ASP A 8 10.57 -2.52 2.89
CA ASP A 8 11.92 -2.82 2.39
C ASP A 8 12.69 -3.63 3.45
N LYS A 9 13.12 -4.83 3.05
CA LYS A 9 13.95 -5.73 3.87
C LYS A 9 15.44 -5.54 3.62
N GLU A 10 15.81 -4.87 2.53
CA GLU A 10 17.19 -4.53 2.18
C GLU A 10 17.51 -3.10 2.64
N PHE A 11 17.24 -2.85 3.93
CA PHE A 11 17.58 -1.59 4.59
C PHE A 11 18.99 -1.64 5.16
N ILE A 12 19.63 -0.48 5.25
CA ILE A 12 20.87 -0.32 6.02
C ILE A 12 20.50 -0.07 7.47
N ALA A 13 21.28 -0.62 8.40
CA ALA A 13 21.28 -0.26 9.81
C ALA A 13 22.70 0.17 10.22
N VAL A 14 22.80 0.95 11.29
CA VAL A 14 24.05 1.48 11.85
C VAL A 14 24.06 1.34 13.37
N SER A 15 25.23 1.40 13.99
CA SER A 15 25.42 1.38 15.45
C SER A 15 25.59 2.80 16.02
N PRO A 16 25.26 3.06 17.31
CA PRO A 16 25.56 4.35 17.96
C PRO A 16 27.06 4.73 17.94
N GLU A 17 27.94 3.74 17.82
CA GLU A 17 29.40 3.85 17.80
C GLU A 17 29.97 4.00 16.38
N ASP A 18 29.14 3.87 15.34
CA ASP A 18 29.60 4.08 13.96
C ASP A 18 30.01 5.54 13.76
N ARG A 19 31.02 5.77 12.90
CA ARG A 19 31.46 7.12 12.57
C ARG A 19 30.48 7.78 11.60
N VAL A 20 30.17 9.06 11.82
CA VAL A 20 29.28 9.84 10.96
C VAL A 20 29.73 9.83 9.49
N VAL A 21 31.05 9.89 9.24
CA VAL A 21 31.64 9.84 7.90
C VAL A 21 31.33 8.51 7.19
N ASP A 22 31.45 7.40 7.90
CA ASP A 22 31.23 6.06 7.33
C ASP A 22 29.75 5.85 7.01
N VAL A 23 28.86 6.34 7.89
CA VAL A 23 27.42 6.36 7.63
C VAL A 23 27.08 7.22 6.43
N SER A 24 27.71 8.39 6.27
CA SER A 24 27.52 9.25 5.10
C SER A 24 27.84 8.53 3.79
N LEU A 25 29.00 7.85 3.73
CA LEU A 25 29.42 7.09 2.55
C LEU A 25 28.46 5.93 2.25
N LYS A 26 28.05 5.19 3.29
CA LYS A 26 27.08 4.09 3.17
C LYS A 26 25.73 4.56 2.65
N MET A 27 25.24 5.71 3.13
CA MET A 27 23.98 6.32 2.69
C MET A 27 24.05 6.77 1.22
N GLU A 28 25.19 7.32 0.79
CA GLU A 28 25.43 7.70 -0.61
C GLU A 28 25.44 6.46 -1.53
N GLU A 29 26.23 5.45 -1.19
CA GLU A 29 26.37 4.22 -1.98
C GLU A 29 25.04 3.49 -2.15
N THR A 30 24.27 3.37 -1.07
CA THR A 30 22.99 2.66 -1.05
C THR A 30 21.79 3.53 -1.47
N ARG A 31 22.02 4.83 -1.72
CA ARG A 31 20.98 5.84 -2.03
C ARG A 31 19.85 5.86 -0.99
N LYS A 32 20.19 5.71 0.29
CA LYS A 32 19.24 5.75 1.41
C LYS A 32 19.41 7.07 2.15
N PHE A 33 18.29 7.77 2.38
CA PHE A 33 18.29 9.10 3.02
C PHE A 33 18.08 9.05 4.52
N THR A 34 17.80 7.87 5.07
CA THR A 34 17.54 7.62 6.48
C THR A 34 18.00 6.21 6.85
N THR A 35 18.40 6.00 8.10
CA THR A 35 18.74 4.68 8.62
C THR A 35 18.33 4.54 10.09
N PRO A 36 17.81 3.38 10.52
CA PRO A 36 17.75 3.03 11.93
C PRO A 36 19.15 2.94 12.52
N VAL A 37 19.26 3.34 13.78
CA VAL A 37 20.38 3.03 14.67
C VAL A 37 19.92 1.90 15.57
N VAL A 38 20.70 0.82 15.61
CA VAL A 38 20.36 -0.40 16.36
C VAL A 38 21.46 -0.79 17.35
N ASP A 39 21.09 -1.46 18.43
CA ASP A 39 22.06 -2.08 19.35
C ASP A 39 22.57 -3.44 18.82
N GLY A 40 23.41 -4.10 19.61
CA GLY A 40 23.98 -5.42 19.27
C GLY A 40 22.94 -6.55 19.14
N ASP A 41 21.73 -6.38 19.68
CA ASP A 41 20.61 -7.32 19.54
C ASP A 41 19.69 -6.96 18.36
N GLY A 42 19.98 -5.87 17.65
CA GLY A 42 19.18 -5.35 16.54
C GLY A 42 17.96 -4.54 16.96
N LYS A 43 17.87 -4.12 18.23
CA LYS A 43 16.77 -3.28 18.72
C LYS A 43 16.97 -1.83 18.31
N LEU A 44 15.86 -1.15 18.03
CA LEU A 44 15.88 0.26 17.66
C LEU A 44 16.32 1.13 18.85
N VAL A 45 17.47 1.79 18.72
CA VAL A 45 18.00 2.74 19.73
C VAL A 45 18.15 4.16 19.21
N GLY A 46 17.90 4.38 17.91
CA GLY A 46 17.94 5.72 17.33
C GLY A 46 17.53 5.76 15.86
N TRP A 47 17.47 6.97 15.31
CA TRP A 47 17.23 7.19 13.89
C TRP A 47 18.11 8.31 13.37
N VAL A 48 18.66 8.14 12.18
CA VAL A 48 19.51 9.15 11.53
C VAL A 48 18.96 9.48 10.16
N THR A 49 18.88 10.77 9.86
CA THR A 49 18.59 11.28 8.52
C THR A 49 19.86 11.83 7.87
N SER A 50 19.86 11.98 6.54
CA SER A 50 20.95 12.66 5.83
C SER A 50 21.16 14.10 6.31
N PHE A 51 20.12 14.76 6.83
CA PHE A 51 20.24 16.09 7.45
C PHE A 51 20.99 16.03 8.79
N ASP A 52 20.77 15.00 9.61
CA ASP A 52 21.51 14.80 10.86
C ASP A 52 22.99 14.53 10.56
N VAL A 53 23.28 13.70 9.54
CA VAL A 53 24.66 13.44 9.07
C VAL A 53 25.32 14.72 8.57
N MET A 54 24.64 15.48 7.70
CA MET A 54 25.16 16.76 7.18
C MET A 54 25.47 17.75 8.31
N ARG A 55 24.58 17.86 9.31
CA ARG A 55 24.81 18.68 10.50
C ARG A 55 26.01 18.17 11.29
N GLY A 56 26.07 16.87 11.57
CA GLY A 56 27.18 16.25 12.29
C GLY A 56 28.54 16.53 11.66
N LEU A 57 28.66 16.33 10.35
CA LEU A 57 29.89 16.61 9.60
C LEU A 57 30.28 18.10 9.65
N ARG A 58 29.29 19.01 9.58
CA ARG A 58 29.54 20.45 9.69
C ARG A 58 30.04 20.84 11.07
N ASP A 59 29.46 20.25 12.11
CA ASP A 59 29.73 20.60 13.50
C ASP A 59 30.93 19.81 14.08
N GLY A 60 31.54 18.93 13.28
CA GLY A 60 32.70 18.13 13.68
C GLY A 60 32.37 16.99 14.65
N LEU A 61 31.12 16.52 14.66
CA LEU A 61 30.69 15.38 15.47
C LEU A 61 31.15 14.08 14.82
N GLU A 62 31.72 13.17 15.63
CA GLU A 62 32.36 11.97 15.12
C GLU A 62 31.44 10.75 15.11
N LEU A 63 30.57 10.59 16.12
CA LEU A 63 29.80 9.37 16.34
C LEU A 63 28.31 9.55 15.97
N VAL A 64 27.68 8.45 15.55
CA VAL A 64 26.23 8.41 15.28
C VAL A 64 25.41 8.79 16.51
N SER A 65 25.83 8.36 17.70
CA SER A 65 25.19 8.70 18.97
C SER A 65 25.12 10.22 19.22
N ASP A 66 26.03 11.02 18.66
CA ASP A 66 26.04 12.48 18.79
C ASP A 66 24.98 13.16 17.91
N ILE A 67 24.48 12.48 16.87
CA ILE A 67 23.60 13.07 15.85
C ILE A 67 22.21 12.42 15.76
N MET A 68 22.05 11.21 16.30
CA MET A 68 20.82 10.44 16.16
C MET A 68 19.66 11.05 16.93
N GLN A 69 18.45 10.86 16.40
CA GLN A 69 17.23 11.07 17.18
C GLN A 69 17.04 9.91 18.16
N PRO A 70 16.69 10.18 19.44
CA PRO A 70 16.50 9.15 20.45
C PRO A 70 15.22 8.34 20.18
N PRO A 71 15.13 7.09 20.69
CA PRO A 71 14.11 6.13 20.27
C PRO A 71 12.69 6.57 20.63
N GLU A 72 12.50 7.35 21.70
CA GLU A 72 11.18 7.83 22.14
C GLU A 72 10.57 8.85 21.18
N ARG A 73 11.37 9.42 20.25
CA ARG A 73 10.90 10.36 19.23
C ARG A 73 10.65 9.70 17.87
N ILE A 74 10.90 8.40 17.75
CA ILE A 74 10.79 7.69 16.48
C ILE A 74 9.38 7.11 16.34
N VAL A 75 8.64 7.65 15.38
CA VAL A 75 7.41 7.02 14.90
C VAL A 75 7.79 5.72 14.19
N HIS A 76 7.16 4.61 14.58
CA HIS A 76 7.43 3.27 14.06
C HIS A 76 6.12 2.49 13.92
N VAL A 77 6.15 1.38 13.19
CA VAL A 77 5.02 0.44 13.07
C VAL A 77 5.49 -0.98 13.33
N ASN A 78 4.58 -1.87 13.72
CA ASN A 78 4.87 -3.30 13.86
C ASN A 78 4.72 -4.02 12.51
N GLU A 79 5.53 -5.06 12.28
CA GLU A 79 5.50 -5.85 11.03
C GLU A 79 4.12 -6.48 10.72
N ASN A 80 3.33 -6.75 11.76
CA ASN A 80 2.01 -7.37 11.67
C ASN A 80 0.87 -6.37 11.61
N ASP A 81 1.15 -5.07 11.75
CA ASP A 81 0.15 -4.01 11.65
C ASP A 81 -0.51 -3.95 10.26
N PRO A 82 -1.74 -3.43 10.15
CA PRO A 82 -2.33 -3.10 8.87
C PRO A 82 -1.43 -2.09 8.12
N ALA A 83 -1.13 -2.35 6.84
CA ALA A 83 -0.27 -1.49 6.02
C ALA A 83 -0.75 -0.02 5.96
N ARG A 84 -2.07 0.20 6.13
CA ARG A 84 -2.68 1.54 6.23
C ARG A 84 -2.08 2.39 7.36
N LEU A 85 -1.64 1.79 8.47
CA LEU A 85 -1.01 2.55 9.54
C LEU A 85 0.29 3.22 9.06
N ALA A 86 1.15 2.50 8.34
CA ALA A 86 2.36 3.07 7.76
C ALA A 86 2.05 4.27 6.84
N VAL A 87 0.96 4.21 6.07
CA VAL A 87 0.50 5.32 5.23
C VAL A 87 0.08 6.53 6.07
N LEU A 88 -0.74 6.32 7.11
CA LEU A 88 -1.24 7.39 7.97
C LEU A 88 -0.12 8.07 8.73
N GLU A 89 0.74 7.28 9.38
CA GLU A 89 1.87 7.79 10.15
C GLU A 89 2.84 8.58 9.26
N THR A 90 3.16 8.05 8.07
CA THR A 90 4.04 8.73 7.12
C THR A 90 3.45 10.06 6.66
N ALA A 91 2.15 10.10 6.36
CA ALA A 91 1.46 11.31 5.89
C ALA A 91 1.29 12.36 7.00
N HIS A 92 0.87 11.94 8.20
CA HIS A 92 0.62 12.84 9.33
C HIS A 92 1.91 13.48 9.84
N HIS A 93 2.97 12.69 9.95
CA HIS A 93 4.26 13.14 10.46
C HIS A 93 5.22 13.63 9.35
N LYS A 94 4.78 13.59 8.08
CA LYS A 94 5.55 14.02 6.89
C LYS A 94 6.91 13.33 6.80
N LEU A 95 6.92 12.04 7.08
CA LEU A 95 8.14 11.24 7.14
C LEU A 95 8.54 10.78 5.74
N VAL A 96 9.84 10.59 5.53
CA VAL A 96 10.38 9.95 4.32
C VAL A 96 10.30 8.43 4.43
N SER A 97 10.37 7.93 5.67
CA SER A 97 10.48 6.52 6.01
C SER A 97 10.15 6.29 7.49
N ILE A 98 9.72 5.07 7.79
CA ILE A 98 9.33 4.61 9.12
C ILE A 98 9.96 3.23 9.37
N PRO A 99 10.65 3.01 10.50
CA PRO A 99 11.12 1.68 10.89
C PRO A 99 9.97 0.73 11.18
N VAL A 100 10.17 -0.52 10.79
CA VAL A 100 9.26 -1.63 11.09
C VAL A 100 9.89 -2.50 12.16
N LEU A 101 9.17 -2.68 13.26
CA LEU A 101 9.62 -3.49 14.40
C LEU A 101 8.89 -4.83 14.46
N ASP A 102 9.56 -5.86 14.96
CA ASP A 102 8.90 -7.07 15.44
C ASP A 102 8.41 -6.90 16.89
N ASP A 103 7.74 -7.92 17.43
CA ASP A 103 7.20 -7.91 18.80
C ASP A 103 8.30 -7.86 19.89
N SER A 104 9.57 -8.09 19.53
CA SER A 104 10.72 -7.99 20.43
C SER A 104 11.41 -6.63 20.38
N GLY A 105 10.92 -5.71 19.55
CA GLY A 105 11.48 -4.37 19.35
C GLY A 105 12.68 -4.32 18.39
N ARG A 106 12.94 -5.40 17.65
CA ARG A 106 14.01 -5.43 16.64
C ARG A 106 13.56 -4.82 15.34
N VAL A 107 14.45 -4.11 14.66
CA VAL A 107 14.16 -3.56 13.34
C VAL A 107 14.21 -4.68 12.30
N VAL A 108 13.08 -4.96 11.66
CA VAL A 108 12.93 -6.03 10.65
C VAL A 108 12.67 -5.49 9.25
N GLY A 109 12.51 -4.17 9.11
CA GLY A 109 12.31 -3.51 7.83
C GLY A 109 12.19 -2.00 7.96
N VAL A 110 12.06 -1.34 6.82
CA VAL A 110 11.73 0.09 6.73
C VAL A 110 10.64 0.26 5.66
N VAL A 111 9.61 1.05 5.95
CA VAL A 111 8.65 1.50 4.93
C VAL A 111 9.00 2.91 4.53
N ARG A 112 9.29 3.13 3.24
CA ARG A 112 9.54 4.46 2.66
C ARG A 112 8.26 4.97 1.98
N SER A 113 8.15 6.28 1.84
CA SER A 113 7.06 6.89 1.04
C SER A 113 7.02 6.36 -0.40
N PHE A 114 8.18 5.99 -0.95
CA PHE A 114 8.27 5.34 -2.27
C PHE A 114 7.65 3.94 -2.28
N ASP A 115 7.88 3.12 -1.24
CA ASP A 115 7.32 1.76 -1.14
C ASP A 115 5.77 1.81 -1.10
N ILE A 116 5.22 2.82 -0.42
CA ILE A 116 3.78 3.09 -0.40
C ILE A 116 3.26 3.44 -1.80
N VAL A 117 3.96 4.34 -2.52
CA VAL A 117 3.59 4.74 -3.89
C VAL A 117 3.65 3.55 -4.84
N GLU A 118 4.70 2.74 -4.77
CA GLU A 118 4.85 1.53 -5.59
C GLU A 118 3.71 0.53 -5.31
N THR A 119 3.41 0.30 -4.03
CA THR A 119 2.28 -0.56 -3.63
C THR A 119 0.95 -0.06 -4.18
N LEU A 120 0.66 1.25 -4.07
CA LEU A 120 -0.56 1.84 -4.62
C LEU A 120 -0.62 1.74 -6.15
N SER A 121 0.52 1.93 -6.83
CA SER A 121 0.62 1.79 -8.29
C SER A 121 0.25 0.36 -8.73
N GLN A 122 0.77 -0.66 -8.05
CA GLN A 122 0.43 -2.06 -8.33
C GLN A 122 -1.08 -2.34 -8.16
N LEU A 123 -1.73 -1.73 -7.16
CA LEU A 123 -3.17 -1.85 -6.97
C LEU A 123 -3.96 -1.20 -8.12
N TYR A 124 -3.48 -0.08 -8.66
CA TYR A 124 -4.14 0.62 -9.78
C TYR A 124 -4.11 -0.21 -11.07
N GLU A 125 -3.08 -1.04 -11.26
CA GLU A 125 -2.89 -1.89 -12.43
C GLU A 125 -3.73 -3.19 -12.41
N ILE A 126 -4.43 -3.49 -11.31
CA ILE A 126 -5.30 -4.67 -11.22
C ILE A 126 -6.39 -4.59 -12.30
N LYS A 127 -6.53 -5.62 -13.13
CA LYS A 127 -7.62 -5.69 -14.11
C LYS A 127 -8.98 -5.75 -13.43
N VAL A 128 -9.95 -4.99 -13.95
CA VAL A 128 -11.32 -4.97 -13.41
C VAL A 128 -11.94 -6.37 -13.44
N SER A 129 -11.58 -7.21 -14.41
CA SER A 129 -12.03 -8.61 -14.47
C SER A 129 -11.68 -9.40 -13.20
N LYS A 130 -10.50 -9.19 -12.60
CA LYS A 130 -10.12 -9.86 -11.35
C LYS A 130 -11.03 -9.47 -10.18
N ILE A 131 -11.50 -8.22 -10.15
CA ILE A 131 -12.46 -7.74 -9.15
C ILE A 131 -13.81 -8.42 -9.34
N PHE A 132 -14.25 -8.55 -10.60
CA PHE A 132 -15.49 -9.26 -10.93
C PHE A 132 -15.39 -10.77 -10.65
N GLU A 133 -14.25 -11.40 -10.90
CA GLU A 133 -13.99 -12.81 -10.59
C GLU A 133 -14.09 -13.06 -9.07
N ALA A 134 -13.48 -12.19 -8.26
CA ALA A 134 -13.62 -12.24 -6.81
C ALA A 134 -15.07 -12.04 -6.36
N MET A 135 -15.77 -11.05 -6.91
CA MET A 135 -17.18 -10.81 -6.63
C MET A 135 -18.06 -12.02 -7.01
N ASN A 136 -17.80 -12.66 -8.15
CA ASN A 136 -18.53 -13.85 -8.59
C ASN A 136 -18.32 -15.04 -7.65
N GLY A 137 -17.12 -15.19 -7.08
CA GLY A 137 -16.83 -16.21 -6.07
C GLY A 137 -17.69 -16.09 -4.81
N GLU A 138 -18.02 -14.86 -4.41
CA GLU A 138 -18.91 -14.60 -3.25
C GLU A 138 -20.40 -14.79 -3.59
N LEU A 139 -20.78 -14.61 -4.86
CA LEU A 139 -22.18 -14.72 -5.33
C LEU A 139 -22.57 -16.18 -5.63
N LYS A 140 -22.81 -16.96 -4.58
CA LYS A 140 -23.07 -18.41 -4.69
C LYS A 140 -24.15 -18.78 -5.72
N GLY A 141 -23.71 -19.56 -6.72
CA GLY A 141 -24.52 -20.12 -7.79
C GLY A 141 -24.95 -19.12 -8.86
N VAL A 142 -24.48 -17.88 -8.84
CA VAL A 142 -24.60 -16.97 -9.99
C VAL A 142 -23.56 -17.40 -11.03
N SER A 143 -23.96 -17.53 -12.29
CA SER A 143 -22.99 -17.78 -13.36
C SER A 143 -22.29 -16.49 -13.80
N TRP A 144 -21.09 -16.61 -14.38
CA TRP A 144 -20.38 -15.47 -14.95
C TRP A 144 -21.21 -14.71 -15.98
N ASP A 145 -21.92 -15.44 -16.86
CA ASP A 145 -22.80 -14.85 -17.87
C ASP A 145 -23.95 -14.05 -17.23
N GLU A 146 -24.57 -14.57 -16.15
CA GLU A 146 -25.60 -13.85 -15.42
C GLU A 146 -25.07 -12.56 -14.78
N LEU A 147 -23.83 -12.59 -14.27
CA LEU A 147 -23.17 -11.41 -13.73
C LEU A 147 -22.89 -10.36 -14.82
N MET A 148 -22.41 -10.78 -15.99
CA MET A 148 -22.19 -9.89 -17.14
C MET A 148 -23.50 -9.30 -17.69
N GLU A 149 -24.59 -10.08 -17.72
CA GLU A 149 -25.93 -9.58 -18.04
C GLU A 149 -26.36 -8.46 -17.09
N ALA A 150 -26.21 -8.69 -15.79
CA ALA A 150 -26.56 -7.69 -14.79
C ALA A 150 -25.71 -6.42 -14.91
N ALA A 151 -24.40 -6.58 -15.14
CA ALA A 151 -23.47 -5.47 -15.33
C ALA A 151 -23.83 -4.60 -16.55
N ALA A 152 -24.20 -5.23 -17.67
CA ALA A 152 -24.69 -4.53 -18.86
C ALA A 152 -25.98 -3.74 -18.59
N ILE A 153 -26.92 -4.33 -17.83
CA ILE A 153 -28.18 -3.65 -17.45
C ILE A 153 -27.90 -2.45 -16.55
N ILE A 154 -27.06 -2.60 -15.51
CA ILE A 154 -26.69 -1.49 -14.62
C ILE A 154 -25.98 -0.37 -15.39
N THR A 155 -25.08 -0.72 -16.31
CA THR A 155 -24.40 0.26 -17.17
C THR A 155 -25.39 1.09 -17.98
N ARG A 156 -26.39 0.44 -18.59
CA ARG A 156 -27.47 1.14 -19.30
C ARG A 156 -28.28 2.05 -18.39
N ARG A 157 -28.63 1.60 -17.18
CA ARG A 157 -29.39 2.39 -16.21
C ARG A 157 -28.65 3.64 -15.77
N ARG A 158 -27.33 3.56 -15.57
CA ARG A 158 -26.51 4.68 -15.09
C ARG A 158 -26.06 5.65 -16.18
N THR A 159 -25.80 5.15 -17.39
CA THR A 159 -25.17 5.94 -18.45
C THR A 159 -26.09 6.22 -19.64
N GLY A 160 -27.24 5.57 -19.71
CA GLY A 160 -28.13 5.56 -20.88
C GLY A 160 -27.61 4.71 -22.06
N LYS A 161 -26.34 4.33 -22.07
CA LYS A 161 -25.70 3.59 -23.18
C LYS A 161 -25.94 2.09 -23.05
N ARG A 162 -26.41 1.47 -24.13
CA ARG A 162 -26.53 0.00 -24.22
C ARG A 162 -25.15 -0.61 -24.50
N ILE A 163 -24.89 -1.76 -23.89
CA ILE A 163 -23.70 -2.57 -24.12
C ILE A 163 -24.10 -4.05 -24.04
N LYS A 164 -23.52 -4.91 -24.89
CA LYS A 164 -23.76 -6.35 -24.78
C LYS A 164 -22.93 -6.95 -23.63
N PRO A 165 -23.37 -8.05 -22.99
CA PRO A 165 -22.61 -8.70 -21.92
C PRO A 165 -21.16 -9.05 -22.32
N LYS A 166 -20.96 -9.62 -23.51
CA LYS A 166 -19.62 -9.93 -24.03
C LYS A 166 -18.72 -8.70 -24.24
N GLU A 167 -19.31 -7.60 -24.72
CA GLU A 167 -18.60 -6.32 -24.90
C GLU A 167 -18.24 -5.70 -23.54
N TYR A 168 -19.08 -5.89 -22.52
CA TYR A 168 -18.78 -5.48 -21.16
C TYR A 168 -17.64 -6.31 -20.55
N GLU A 169 -17.66 -7.62 -20.77
CA GLU A 169 -16.60 -8.52 -20.34
C GLU A 169 -15.24 -8.14 -20.93
N GLU A 170 -15.17 -7.93 -22.25
CA GLU A 170 -13.95 -7.51 -22.93
C GLU A 170 -13.43 -6.19 -22.36
N ARG A 171 -14.33 -5.25 -22.07
CA ARG A 171 -13.97 -3.97 -21.43
C ARG A 171 -13.32 -4.19 -20.07
N ILE A 172 -13.91 -4.98 -19.18
CA ILE A 172 -13.34 -5.17 -17.82
C ILE A 172 -12.04 -5.98 -17.84
N ARG A 173 -11.81 -6.82 -18.85
CA ARG A 173 -10.52 -7.52 -19.04
C ARG A 173 -9.41 -6.57 -19.48
N ASN A 174 -9.76 -5.55 -20.27
CA ASN A 174 -8.79 -4.59 -20.79
C ASN A 174 -8.55 -3.40 -19.84
N SER A 175 -9.56 -2.99 -19.07
CA SER A 175 -9.46 -1.87 -18.14
C SER A 175 -8.78 -2.22 -16.81
N THR A 176 -8.06 -1.26 -16.25
CA THR A 176 -7.48 -1.35 -14.90
C THR A 176 -8.41 -0.77 -13.83
N PHE A 177 -8.14 -1.11 -12.57
CA PHE A 177 -8.88 -0.61 -11.42
C PHE A 177 -8.75 0.90 -11.29
N GLY A 178 -7.54 1.44 -11.52
CA GLY A 178 -7.31 2.87 -11.59
C GLY A 178 -8.22 3.55 -12.61
N GLU A 179 -8.19 3.10 -13.87
CA GLU A 179 -9.05 3.64 -14.94
C GLU A 179 -10.54 3.60 -14.58
N ALA A 180 -10.99 2.50 -13.95
CA ALA A 180 -12.39 2.35 -13.55
C ALA A 180 -12.80 3.31 -12.42
N ILE A 181 -11.93 3.54 -11.43
CA ILE A 181 -12.15 4.54 -10.37
C ILE A 181 -12.30 5.94 -10.98
N TRP A 182 -11.40 6.32 -11.90
CA TRP A 182 -11.44 7.62 -12.57
C TRP A 182 -12.69 7.78 -13.43
N ALA A 183 -13.03 6.77 -14.23
CA ALA A 183 -14.21 6.79 -15.10
C ALA A 183 -15.53 6.86 -14.33
N THR A 184 -15.58 6.28 -13.12
CA THR A 184 -16.78 6.34 -12.25
C THR A 184 -16.83 7.59 -11.38
N GLY A 185 -15.78 8.40 -11.36
CA GLY A 185 -15.71 9.64 -10.58
C GLY A 185 -15.47 9.40 -9.09
N GLY A 186 -14.73 8.34 -8.74
CA GLY A 186 -14.29 8.07 -7.38
C GLY A 186 -14.50 6.62 -6.93
N LEU A 187 -13.71 6.20 -5.94
CA LEU A 187 -13.69 4.84 -5.40
C LEU A 187 -15.06 4.42 -4.86
N GLU A 188 -15.75 5.33 -4.17
CA GLU A 188 -17.09 5.11 -3.61
C GLU A 188 -18.12 4.78 -4.71
N LYS A 189 -18.11 5.54 -5.81
CA LYS A 189 -19.04 5.33 -6.94
C LYS A 189 -18.78 4.03 -7.67
N PHE A 190 -17.51 3.63 -7.78
CA PHE A 190 -17.12 2.32 -8.29
C PHE A 190 -17.73 1.19 -7.44
N PHE A 191 -17.54 1.21 -6.12
CA PHE A 191 -18.08 0.18 -5.22
C PHE A 191 -19.61 0.16 -5.19
N VAL A 192 -20.27 1.33 -5.15
CA VAL A 192 -21.73 1.43 -5.29
C VAL A 192 -22.20 0.86 -6.63
N GLY A 193 -21.37 0.93 -7.68
CA GLY A 193 -21.59 0.23 -8.95
C GLY A 193 -21.61 -1.29 -8.81
N LEU A 194 -20.59 -1.86 -8.17
CA LEU A 194 -20.50 -3.30 -7.92
C LEU A 194 -21.66 -3.82 -7.07
N ILE A 195 -22.03 -3.11 -6.00
CA ILE A 195 -23.17 -3.48 -5.14
C ILE A 195 -24.45 -3.57 -5.96
N ALA A 196 -24.75 -2.55 -6.78
CA ALA A 196 -25.95 -2.54 -7.61
C ALA A 196 -25.99 -3.68 -8.64
N ILE A 197 -24.83 -4.10 -9.15
CA ILE A 197 -24.72 -5.27 -10.05
C ILE A 197 -25.05 -6.56 -9.29
N GLY A 198 -24.47 -6.73 -8.09
CA GLY A 198 -24.69 -7.88 -7.21
C GLY A 198 -26.16 -8.04 -6.81
N GLU A 199 -26.79 -6.94 -6.38
CA GLU A 199 -28.22 -6.91 -6.02
C GLU A 199 -29.10 -7.32 -7.21
N LEU A 200 -28.81 -6.79 -8.40
CA LEU A 200 -29.61 -7.09 -9.59
C LEU A 200 -29.50 -8.57 -10.00
N VAL A 201 -28.31 -9.14 -9.98
CA VAL A 201 -28.12 -10.53 -10.41
C VAL A 201 -28.79 -11.51 -9.44
N ILE A 202 -28.70 -11.26 -8.12
CA ILE A 202 -29.39 -12.04 -7.10
C ILE A 202 -30.92 -11.94 -7.29
N ALA A 203 -31.46 -10.73 -7.45
CA ALA A 203 -32.89 -10.52 -7.61
C ALA A 203 -33.45 -11.25 -8.85
N ARG A 204 -32.72 -11.20 -9.98
CA ARG A 204 -33.10 -11.91 -11.21
C ARG A 204 -33.09 -13.42 -11.01
N LYS A 205 -32.08 -13.95 -10.32
CA LYS A 205 -31.97 -15.38 -10.06
C LYS A 205 -33.12 -15.89 -9.19
N ILE A 206 -33.46 -15.19 -8.11
CA ILE A 206 -34.60 -15.54 -7.25
C ILE A 206 -35.91 -15.50 -8.05
N ALA A 207 -36.09 -14.48 -8.90
CA ALA A 207 -37.29 -14.37 -9.73
C ALA A 207 -37.41 -15.52 -10.75
N ARG A 208 -36.28 -16.04 -11.27
CA ARG A 208 -36.25 -17.23 -12.14
C ARG A 208 -36.56 -18.52 -11.37
N ALA A 209 -36.06 -18.67 -10.14
CA ALA A 209 -36.28 -19.87 -9.33
C ALA A 209 -37.72 -20.01 -8.80
N ARG A 210 -38.51 -18.92 -8.79
CA ARG A 210 -39.93 -18.92 -8.41
C ARG A 210 -40.89 -19.17 -9.58
N LYS A 211 -40.38 -19.27 -10.81
CA LYS A 211 -41.15 -19.63 -12.01
C LYS A 211 -40.96 -21.10 -12.32
#